data_AF-A0A7X0IWH2-F1
#
_entry.id   AF-A0A7X0IWH2-F1
#
_cell.length_a   1.000
_cell.length_b   1.000
_cell.length_c   1.000
_cell.angle_alpha   90.00
_cell.angle_beta   90.00
_cell.angle_gamma   90.00
#
_symmetry.space_group_name_H-M   'P 1'
#
loop_
_entity.id
_entity.type
_entity.pdbx_description
1 polymer ?
#
loop_
_entity_poly.entity_id
_entity_poly.type
_entity_poly.pdbx_seq_one_letter_code
_entity_poly.pdbx_strand_id
1 'polypeptide(L)'
;MITAAQMRAARALLGIDQRQLAELAGISVPTIQRMEASADVVRGNVDSLMRLLAALNEAGIEVINEGAVSQDGGRGVRLKARRPEHGAPGTYGRGTGSRS
;
A
#
# COMPACT_ATOMS: atom_id res chain seq x y z
N MET A 1 -13.76 -5.13 -3.23
CA MET A 1 -14.35 -4.37 -2.10
C MET A 1 -13.48 -4.61 -0.87
N ILE A 2 -13.06 -3.56 -0.15
CA ILE A 2 -12.13 -3.63 0.99
C ILE A 2 -12.89 -3.78 2.33
N THR A 3 -12.34 -4.54 3.28
CA THR A 3 -12.88 -4.66 4.65
C THR A 3 -12.13 -3.78 5.64
N ALA A 4 -12.76 -3.50 6.78
CA ALA A 4 -12.11 -2.79 7.89
C ALA A 4 -10.85 -3.51 8.40
N ALA A 5 -10.87 -4.85 8.40
CA ALA A 5 -9.71 -5.66 8.78
C ALA A 5 -8.54 -5.45 7.79
N GLN A 6 -8.80 -5.42 6.48
CA GLN A 6 -7.79 -5.15 5.47
C GLN A 6 -7.21 -3.73 5.61
N MET A 7 -8.02 -2.72 5.95
CA MET A 7 -7.52 -1.37 6.23
C MET A 7 -6.55 -1.34 7.41
N ARG A 8 -6.93 -1.93 8.55
CA ARG A 8 -6.07 -1.99 9.75
C ARG A 8 -4.78 -2.75 9.47
N ALA A 9 -4.87 -3.87 8.75
CA ALA A 9 -3.71 -4.66 8.37
C ALA A 9 -2.78 -3.88 7.42
N ALA A 10 -3.33 -3.16 6.43
CA ALA A 10 -2.53 -2.32 5.53
C ALA A 10 -1.78 -1.23 6.30
N ARG A 11 -2.43 -0.55 7.26
CA ARG A 11 -1.75 0.42 8.13
C ARG A 11 -0.65 -0.20 8.97
N ALA A 12 -0.89 -1.37 9.54
CA ALA A 12 0.11 -2.09 10.32
C ALA A 12 1.35 -2.44 9.47
N LEU A 13 1.15 -2.87 8.22
CA LEU A 13 2.25 -3.13 7.27
C LEU A 13 3.02 -1.86 6.90
N LEU A 14 2.34 -0.73 6.77
CA LEU A 14 2.95 0.57 6.47
C LEU A 14 3.58 1.25 7.70
N GLY A 15 3.27 0.78 8.91
CA GLY A 15 3.72 1.43 10.15
C GLY A 15 3.10 2.81 10.38
N ILE A 16 1.87 3.05 9.89
CA ILE A 16 1.20 4.37 9.96
C ILE A 16 -0.04 4.39 10.86
N ASP A 17 -0.32 5.55 11.44
CA ASP A 17 -1.55 5.83 12.18
C ASP A 17 -2.74 6.19 11.26
N GLN A 18 -3.92 6.39 11.86
CA GLN A 18 -5.15 6.75 11.10
C GLN A 18 -5.06 8.12 10.43
N ARG A 19 -4.29 9.07 10.99
CA ARG A 19 -4.17 10.43 10.47
C ARG A 19 -3.29 10.45 9.23
N GLN A 20 -2.16 9.75 9.28
CA GLN A 20 -1.28 9.54 8.14
C GLN A 20 -2.02 8.84 6.99
N LEU A 21 -2.85 7.82 7.27
CA LEU A 21 -3.69 7.21 6.24
C LEU A 21 -4.70 8.22 5.65
N ALA A 22 -5.31 9.05 6.50
CA ALA A 22 -6.24 10.08 6.07
C ALA A 22 -5.55 11.09 5.12
N GLU A 23 -4.35 11.55 5.48
CA GLU A 23 -3.53 12.44 4.67
C GLU A 23 -3.17 11.82 3.33
N LEU A 24 -2.68 10.57 3.31
CA LEU A 24 -2.35 9.84 2.08
C LEU A 24 -3.55 9.69 1.13
N ALA A 25 -4.75 9.44 1.67
CA ALA A 25 -5.97 9.31 0.87
C ALA A 25 -6.67 10.65 0.57
N GLY A 26 -6.24 11.75 1.22
CA GLY A 26 -6.97 13.02 1.28
C GLY A 26 -8.38 12.89 1.87
N ILE A 27 -8.60 11.92 2.74
CA ILE A 27 -9.88 11.65 3.42
C ILE A 27 -9.79 12.21 4.84
N SER A 28 -10.90 12.71 5.40
CA SER A 28 -10.88 13.20 6.78
C SER A 28 -10.67 12.07 7.80
N VAL A 29 -9.94 12.36 8.88
CA VAL A 29 -9.68 11.38 9.97
C VAL A 29 -10.97 10.75 10.52
N PRO A 30 -12.07 11.50 10.77
CA PRO A 30 -13.32 10.89 11.22
C PRO A 30 -13.92 9.90 10.22
N THR A 31 -13.69 10.12 8.92
CA THR A 31 -14.16 9.18 7.88
C THR A 31 -13.33 7.90 7.90
N ILE A 32 -12.00 7.99 8.02
CA ILE A 32 -11.13 6.81 8.20
C ILE A 32 -11.53 6.02 9.46
N GLN A 33 -11.78 6.71 10.58
CA GLN A 33 -12.26 6.07 11.81
C GLN A 33 -13.57 5.30 11.62
N ARG A 34 -14.58 5.92 10.96
CA ARG A 34 -15.84 5.24 10.64
C ARG A 34 -15.62 4.03 9.72
N MET A 35 -14.73 4.15 8.73
CA MET A 35 -14.40 3.05 7.82
C MET A 35 -13.76 1.88 8.59
N GLU A 36 -12.79 2.13 9.46
CA GLU A 36 -12.14 1.09 10.28
C GLU A 36 -13.03 0.49 11.37
N ALA A 37 -14.07 1.20 11.79
CA ALA A 37 -15.07 0.70 12.73
C ALA A 37 -16.17 -0.16 12.07
N SER A 38 -16.16 -0.30 10.74
CA SER A 38 -17.12 -1.14 10.03
C SER A 38 -16.94 -2.61 10.41
N ALA A 39 -18.05 -3.32 10.64
CA ALA A 39 -18.02 -4.73 11.05
C ALA A 39 -17.50 -5.68 9.95
N ASP A 40 -17.63 -5.28 8.67
CA ASP A 40 -17.28 -6.11 7.52
C ASP A 40 -16.73 -5.22 6.38
N VAL A 41 -17.34 -5.28 5.19
CA VAL A 41 -17.01 -4.43 4.05
C VAL A 41 -17.26 -2.97 4.42
N VAL A 42 -16.28 -2.13 4.11
CA VAL A 42 -16.37 -0.69 4.32
C VAL A 42 -17.47 -0.13 3.43
N ARG A 43 -18.51 0.43 4.05
CA ARG A 43 -19.59 1.14 3.36
C ARG A 43 -19.25 2.63 3.32
N GLY A 44 -19.24 3.21 2.13
CA GLY A 44 -18.93 4.61 1.91
C GLY A 44 -19.23 5.02 0.47
N ASN A 45 -19.07 6.32 0.17
CA ASN A 45 -19.16 6.76 -1.22
C ASN A 45 -18.01 6.14 -2.04
N VAL A 46 -18.26 5.91 -3.33
CA VAL A 46 -17.31 5.23 -4.23
C VAL A 46 -16.02 6.05 -4.36
N ASP A 47 -16.12 7.37 -4.39
CA ASP A 47 -14.96 8.28 -4.48
C ASP A 47 -13.95 8.07 -3.34
N SER A 48 -14.41 8.05 -2.09
CA SER A 48 -13.53 7.85 -0.94
C SER A 48 -12.91 6.46 -0.94
N LEU A 49 -13.66 5.44 -1.36
CA LEU A 49 -13.12 4.08 -1.49
C LEU A 49 -12.03 4.00 -2.56
N MET A 50 -12.23 4.67 -3.70
CA MET A 50 -11.24 4.73 -4.78
C MET A 50 -9.97 5.46 -4.34
N ARG A 51 -10.11 6.60 -3.65
CA ARG A 51 -8.98 7.37 -3.12
C ARG A 51 -8.19 6.60 -2.06
N LEU A 52 -8.88 5.89 -1.18
CA LEU A 52 -8.25 5.00 -0.20
C LEU A 52 -7.44 3.88 -0.88
N LEU A 53 -8.04 3.19 -1.85
CA LEU A 53 -7.36 2.11 -2.57
C LEU A 53 -6.16 2.62 -3.37
N ALA A 54 -6.28 3.77 -4.02
CA ALA A 54 -5.18 4.42 -4.74
C ALA A 54 -4.03 4.77 -3.78
N ALA A 55 -4.33 5.40 -2.64
CA ALA A 55 -3.32 5.76 -1.64
C ALA A 55 -2.58 4.54 -1.08
N LEU A 56 -3.30 3.45 -0.75
CA LEU A 56 -2.68 2.20 -0.32
C LEU A 56 -1.80 1.60 -1.42
N ASN A 57 -2.30 1.62 -2.67
CA ASN A 57 -1.58 1.12 -3.84
C ASN A 57 -0.27 1.89 -4.10
N GLU A 58 -0.29 3.22 -3.97
CA GLU A 58 0.86 4.10 -4.12
C GLU A 58 1.85 3.96 -2.95
N ALA A 59 1.35 3.76 -1.74
CA ALA A 59 2.16 3.48 -0.55
C ALA A 59 2.83 2.09 -0.56
N GLY A 60 2.59 1.28 -1.60
CA GLY A 60 3.22 -0.04 -1.75
C GLY A 60 2.41 -1.21 -1.17
N ILE A 61 1.13 -1.01 -0.87
CA ILE A 61 0.22 -2.08 -0.46
C ILE A 61 -0.56 -2.60 -1.66
N GLU A 62 -0.75 -3.92 -1.72
CA GLU A 62 -1.70 -4.56 -2.60
C GLU A 62 -2.80 -5.21 -1.77
N VAL A 63 -4.06 -4.84 -2.05
CA VAL A 63 -5.24 -5.38 -1.39
C VAL A 63 -5.75 -6.57 -2.20
N ILE A 64 -5.71 -7.76 -1.61
CA ILE A 64 -6.15 -9.01 -2.24
C ILE A 64 -7.65 -9.17 -1.95
N ASN A 65 -8.46 -9.16 -3.00
CA ASN A 65 -9.90 -9.42 -2.88
C ASN A 65 -10.18 -10.93 -2.85
N GLU A 66 -11.36 -11.28 -2.37
CA GLU A 66 -11.87 -12.66 -2.40
C GLU A 66 -11.88 -13.19 -3.85
N GLY A 67 -11.25 -14.35 -4.07
CA GLY A 67 -11.12 -14.96 -5.40
C GLY A 67 -9.95 -14.42 -6.27
N ALA A 68 -9.16 -13.47 -5.77
CA ALA A 68 -7.89 -13.10 -6.42
C ALA A 68 -6.87 -14.25 -6.29
N VAL A 69 -5.95 -14.36 -7.27
CA VAL A 69 -4.94 -15.42 -7.32
C VAL A 69 -4.03 -15.36 -6.09
N SER A 70 -4.37 -16.18 -5.10
CA SER A 70 -3.62 -16.53 -3.90
C SER A 70 -3.67 -18.06 -3.84
N GLN A 71 -2.57 -18.73 -3.51
CA GLN A 71 -2.51 -20.20 -3.63
C GLN A 71 -3.61 -20.92 -2.81
N ASP A 72 -4.09 -20.31 -1.72
CA ASP A 72 -5.22 -20.79 -0.91
C ASP A 72 -6.45 -19.86 -0.95
N GLY A 73 -6.45 -18.82 -1.81
CA GLY A 73 -7.53 -17.85 -1.95
C GLY A 73 -7.69 -16.87 -0.77
N GLY A 74 -8.85 -16.22 -0.70
CA GLY A 74 -9.25 -15.34 0.42
C GLY A 74 -8.82 -13.87 0.32
N ARG A 75 -9.42 -13.05 1.19
CA ARG A 75 -9.11 -11.61 1.30
C ARG A 75 -7.83 -11.40 2.10
N GLY A 76 -6.98 -10.48 1.66
CA GLY A 76 -5.72 -10.20 2.35
C GLY A 76 -5.12 -8.85 1.97
N VAL A 77 -3.96 -8.56 2.54
CA VAL A 77 -3.10 -7.43 2.17
C VAL A 77 -1.66 -7.89 2.13
N ARG A 78 -0.88 -7.39 1.17
CA ARG A 78 0.57 -7.66 1.09
C ARG A 78 1.34 -6.41 0.71
N LEU A 79 2.62 -6.40 1.04
CA LEU A 79 3.56 -5.47 0.45
C LEU A 79 3.78 -5.83 -1.02
N LYS A 80 3.79 -4.84 -1.89
CA LYS A 80 4.26 -5.01 -3.26
C LYS A 80 5.74 -5.36 -3.24
N ALA A 81 6.16 -6.22 -4.16
CA ALA A 81 7.57 -6.42 -4.41
C ALA A 81 8.19 -5.04 -4.67
N ARG A 82 9.26 -4.70 -3.92
CA ARG A 82 10.06 -3.51 -4.23
C ARG A 82 10.41 -3.65 -5.70
N ARG A 83 9.95 -2.71 -6.53
CA ARG A 83 10.33 -2.67 -7.93
C ARG A 83 11.86 -2.78 -7.92
N PRO A 84 12.48 -3.80 -8.55
CA PRO A 84 13.93 -3.85 -8.60
C PRO A 84 14.35 -2.50 -9.14
N GLU A 85 15.05 -1.74 -8.30
CA GLU A 85 15.60 -0.47 -8.72
C GLU A 85 16.43 -0.77 -9.95
N HIS A 86 15.92 -0.27 -11.08
CA HIS A 86 16.51 -0.45 -12.40
C HIS A 86 18.00 -0.20 -12.25
N GLY A 87 18.80 -1.25 -12.46
CA GLY A 87 20.20 -1.30 -12.07
C GLY A 87 20.87 0.01 -12.44
N ALA A 88 21.30 0.75 -11.42
CA ALA A 88 22.20 1.87 -11.63
C ALA A 88 23.36 1.31 -12.49
N PRO A 89 23.65 1.89 -13.67
CA PRO A 89 24.76 1.41 -14.46
C PRO A 89 25.99 1.53 -13.59
N GLY A 90 26.56 0.37 -13.24
CA GLY A 90 27.77 0.28 -12.44
C GLY A 90 28.81 1.20 -13.06
N THR A 91 29.11 2.29 -12.36
CA THR A 91 30.25 3.13 -12.63
C THR A 91 31.48 2.29 -12.35
N TYR A 92 31.88 1.46 -13.32
CA TYR A 92 33.21 0.86 -13.32
C TYR A 92 34.21 2.02 -13.35
N GLY A 93 34.85 2.19 -12.20
CA GLY A 93 35.72 3.30 -11.87
C GLY A 93 36.79 3.50 -12.93
N ARG A 94 36.86 4.74 -13.40
CA ARG A 94 38.05 5.32 -13.98
C ARG A 94 39.06 5.49 -12.84
N GLY A 95 40.15 4.74 -12.87
CA GLY A 95 41.31 4.97 -12.00
C GLY A 95 42.45 4.02 -12.35
N THR A 96 43.39 4.47 -13.16
CA THR A 96 44.75 4.91 -12.76
C THR A 96 45.78 3.78 -12.92
N GLY A 97 46.48 3.79 -14.05
CA GLY A 97 47.75 3.12 -14.23
C GLY A 97 48.69 4.06 -15.00
N SER A 98 49.51 4.79 -14.25
CA SER A 98 50.67 5.51 -14.79
C SER A 98 51.86 4.54 -14.97
N ARG A 99 52.89 5.02 -15.70
CA ARG A 99 54.21 4.39 -15.99
C ARG A 99 54.15 3.50 -17.23
N SER A 100 54.99 3.65 -18.26
CA SER A 100 56.19 4.45 -18.51
C SER A 100 56.37 4.56 -20.02
#